data_AF-A0A336MSZ2-F1
#
_entry.id   AF-A0A336MSZ2-F1
#
_cell.length_a   1.000
_cell.length_b   1.000
_cell.length_c   1.000
_cell.angle_alpha   90.00
_cell.angle_beta   90.00
_cell.angle_gamma   90.00
#
_symmetry.space_group_name_H-M   'P 1'
#
loop_
_entity.id
_entity.type
_entity.pdbx_description
1 polymer ?
#
loop_
_entity_poly.entity_id
_entity_poly.type
_entity_poly.pdbx_seq_one_letter_code
_entity_poly.pdbx_strand_id
1 'polypeptide(L)'
;MSNSDGYIIQITKEKGRGVYASRQYTAGDVIFEEAPLISAQYCWNAAYGYIACEHCLRPLETAETNVRRLTNDGNISLPYMECCPTQEWLLRQTIMCNCGVRFCSQDCFVKAMSTYHHTLCLGDQSENPEHPLNKLIEAWKQMHYPPETCSITLVLRILAYIKQCEQKYDLLMQLRDFCFDVVNEETGIFHKILGDNFQQQIETLHKLTIAAFPGEDFGNYLSPEGFRCLFALIGRNGQGIGTSPFAVWVQNVSRLSINDEDRKKVDKVIDDLYDKLEEVAGQFLNSEGSGLYVTQSKINHSCAPNAEARFPYSNYIVAITATQDIMPGEEICISYLDECNLERSRHSRQKLLRDNYLFICKCIKCEAQIDEADLTSEDEMESESDEGADVGLYFHIAETERKCFIEEIPDETTVIVNYKVELYDPRSGGFMPSAPGIGMHVEVRDPDDKTILSRVYSSEGKITFTSHTPGEHVICMYSNSTAWFSGSQLRVHLDIQVGDQAIDYANVAQKEKLTELQLRIRQLLDQVETITKEQNYQRYREERFRQTSESTNQRVLWWSVAQTFVLVSMGFWQMRHLKSFFEAKKLISSYKIVIFIGTNFNEGSTPMAAPRTAGTSQPPPDCPSSLFC
;
A
#
# COMPACT_ATOMS: atom_id res chain seq x y z
N MET A 1 30.84 -14.87 17.64
CA MET A 1 31.00 -15.55 16.34
C MET A 1 30.82 -14.47 15.28
N SER A 2 31.84 -14.21 14.46
CA SER A 2 31.77 -13.19 13.40
C SER A 2 30.74 -13.63 12.36
N ASN A 3 29.59 -12.97 12.30
CA ASN A 3 28.53 -13.28 11.35
C ASN A 3 29.03 -13.02 9.93
N SER A 4 29.13 -14.07 9.12
CA SER A 4 29.58 -14.04 7.72
C SER A 4 28.59 -13.40 6.75
N ASP A 5 27.39 -13.09 7.21
CA ASP A 5 26.23 -12.88 6.34
C ASP A 5 26.04 -11.40 5.93
N GLY A 6 26.97 -10.53 6.34
CA GLY A 6 26.93 -9.10 6.00
C GLY A 6 25.90 -8.27 6.77
N TYR A 7 25.08 -8.90 7.61
CA TYR A 7 24.17 -8.25 8.56
C TYR A 7 24.17 -8.94 9.93
N ILE A 8 23.62 -8.25 10.94
CA ILE A 8 23.40 -8.77 12.30
C ILE A 8 21.99 -8.41 12.77
N ILE A 9 21.39 -9.28 13.57
CA ILE A 9 20.12 -9.01 14.24
C ILE A 9 20.43 -8.47 15.64
N GLN A 10 19.88 -7.31 15.97
CA GLN A 10 19.99 -6.71 17.31
C GLN A 10 18.61 -6.54 17.93
N ILE A 11 18.54 -6.52 19.26
CA ILE A 11 17.31 -6.26 20.01
C ILE A 11 17.50 -4.93 20.74
N THR A 12 16.62 -3.98 20.46
CA THR A 12 16.53 -2.69 21.14
C THR A 12 15.29 -2.66 22.01
N LYS A 13 15.28 -1.80 23.05
CA LYS A 13 14.09 -1.62 23.89
C LYS A 13 12.94 -0.94 23.13
N GLU A 14 13.27 -0.08 22.18
CA GLU A 14 12.28 0.79 21.51
C GLU A 14 11.63 0.14 20.29
N LYS A 15 12.40 -0.65 19.51
CA LYS A 15 11.93 -1.25 18.26
C LYS A 15 11.87 -2.78 18.31
N GLY A 16 12.21 -3.39 19.44
CA GLY A 16 12.39 -4.84 19.51
C GLY A 16 13.54 -5.30 18.63
N ARG A 17 13.32 -6.35 17.83
CA ARG A 17 14.34 -6.87 16.89
C ARG A 17 14.49 -5.95 15.69
N GLY A 18 15.71 -5.81 15.20
CA GLY A 18 16.04 -5.08 13.98
C GLY A 18 17.24 -5.69 13.28
N VAL A 19 17.34 -5.49 11.97
CA VAL A 19 18.46 -5.96 11.13
C VAL A 19 19.40 -4.79 10.87
N TYR A 20 20.70 -4.99 11.09
CA TYR A 20 21.72 -3.95 10.97
C TYR A 20 22.84 -4.42 10.03
N ALA A 21 23.31 -3.53 9.18
CA ALA A 21 24.40 -3.82 8.27
C ALA A 21 25.71 -4.06 9.05
N SER A 22 26.44 -5.15 8.76
CA SER A 22 27.77 -5.41 9.33
C SER A 22 28.90 -5.08 8.34
N ARG A 23 28.54 -4.74 7.11
CA ARG A 23 29.42 -4.24 6.04
C ARG A 23 28.70 -3.14 5.26
N GLN A 24 29.44 -2.48 4.37
CA GLN A 24 28.86 -1.51 3.45
C GLN A 24 28.10 -2.24 2.33
N TYR A 25 26.94 -1.69 1.96
CA TYR A 25 26.18 -2.04 0.76
C TYR A 25 26.06 -0.81 -0.13
N THR A 26 26.13 -1.02 -1.44
CA THR A 26 25.85 -0.01 -2.46
C THR A 26 24.42 -0.15 -2.97
N ALA A 27 23.84 0.92 -3.50
CA ALA A 27 22.52 0.88 -4.12
C ALA A 27 22.44 -0.23 -5.19
N GLY A 28 21.46 -1.12 -5.05
CA GLY A 28 21.26 -2.30 -5.90
C GLY A 28 21.88 -3.60 -5.38
N ASP A 29 22.71 -3.56 -4.33
CA ASP A 29 23.26 -4.78 -3.74
C ASP A 29 22.18 -5.64 -3.08
N VAL A 30 22.22 -6.95 -3.33
CA VAL A 30 21.41 -7.94 -2.61
C VAL A 30 22.02 -8.16 -1.23
N ILE A 31 21.26 -7.83 -0.18
CA ILE A 31 21.66 -8.00 1.22
C ILE A 31 21.60 -9.48 1.58
N PHE A 32 20.46 -10.12 1.35
CA PHE A 32 20.26 -11.56 1.49
C PHE A 32 19.04 -12.04 0.68
N GLU A 33 18.96 -13.35 0.47
CA GLU A 33 17.81 -14.04 -0.11
C GLU A 33 17.27 -15.06 0.89
N GLU A 34 15.94 -15.21 0.93
CA GLU A 34 15.27 -16.12 1.86
C GLU A 34 14.08 -16.82 1.19
N ALA A 35 13.97 -18.13 1.41
CA ALA A 35 12.75 -18.88 1.12
C ALA A 35 11.81 -18.81 2.34
N PRO A 36 10.49 -18.73 2.15
CA PRO A 36 9.57 -18.63 3.28
C PRO A 36 9.57 -19.91 4.09
N LEU A 37 9.33 -19.78 5.40
CA LEU A 37 8.99 -20.92 6.24
C LEU A 37 7.71 -21.60 5.72
N ILE A 38 6.75 -20.75 5.31
CA ILE A 38 5.48 -21.18 4.73
C ILE A 38 4.92 -20.07 3.85
N SER A 39 4.31 -20.43 2.73
CA SER A 39 3.62 -19.52 1.83
C SER A 39 2.29 -20.12 1.41
N ALA A 40 1.40 -19.33 0.81
CA ALA A 40 0.16 -19.80 0.19
C ALA A 40 -0.27 -18.85 -0.94
N GLN A 41 -1.00 -19.36 -1.93
CA GLN A 41 -1.69 -18.57 -2.95
C GLN A 41 -2.98 -17.98 -2.35
N TYR A 42 -3.42 -16.81 -2.82
CA TYR A 42 -4.74 -16.26 -2.46
C TYR A 42 -5.87 -17.13 -3.01
N CYS A 43 -6.95 -17.33 -2.24
CA CYS A 43 -8.05 -18.20 -2.67
C CYS A 43 -8.82 -17.61 -3.85
N TRP A 44 -8.97 -16.29 -3.94
CA TRP A 44 -9.50 -15.66 -5.15
C TRP A 44 -8.62 -15.88 -6.37
N ASN A 45 -7.29 -15.79 -6.28
CA ASN A 45 -6.43 -16.05 -7.45
C ASN A 45 -6.61 -17.48 -7.95
N ALA A 46 -6.74 -18.45 -7.04
CA ALA A 46 -7.06 -19.83 -7.41
C ALA A 46 -8.47 -19.94 -8.06
N ALA A 47 -9.48 -19.24 -7.51
CA ALA A 47 -10.84 -19.22 -8.04
C ALA A 47 -10.95 -18.57 -9.44
N TYR A 48 -10.16 -17.53 -9.70
CA TYR A 48 -10.01 -16.88 -11.02
C TYR A 48 -9.12 -17.67 -11.98
N GLY A 49 -8.66 -18.86 -11.60
CA GLY A 49 -7.91 -19.76 -12.46
C GLY A 49 -6.44 -19.36 -12.66
N TYR A 50 -5.86 -18.57 -11.76
CA TYR A 50 -4.41 -18.33 -11.77
C TYR A 50 -3.66 -19.63 -11.50
N ILE A 51 -2.88 -20.07 -12.49
CA ILE A 51 -2.14 -21.33 -12.42
C ILE A 51 -0.73 -21.04 -11.92
N ALA A 52 -0.42 -21.49 -10.72
CA ALA A 52 0.92 -21.40 -10.13
C ALA A 52 1.34 -22.72 -9.49
N CYS A 53 2.63 -22.84 -9.19
CA CYS A 53 3.13 -23.92 -8.37
C CYS A 53 2.65 -23.75 -6.93
N GLU A 54 1.99 -24.78 -6.39
CA GLU A 54 1.45 -24.78 -5.01
C GLU A 54 2.50 -24.52 -3.92
N HIS A 55 3.74 -24.97 -4.18
CA HIS A 55 4.85 -24.80 -3.24
C HIS A 55 5.54 -23.46 -3.43
N CYS A 56 6.05 -23.18 -4.63
CA CYS A 56 6.92 -22.02 -4.85
C CYS A 56 6.25 -20.77 -5.42
N LEU A 57 4.95 -20.80 -5.64
CA LEU A 57 4.16 -19.73 -6.26
C LEU A 57 4.69 -19.25 -7.61
N ARG A 58 5.54 -20.06 -8.26
CA ARG A 58 6.02 -19.80 -9.61
C ARG A 58 4.84 -19.88 -10.58
N PRO A 59 4.62 -18.87 -11.45
CA PRO A 59 3.56 -18.91 -12.46
C PRO A 59 3.75 -20.09 -13.40
N LEU A 60 2.66 -20.78 -13.66
CA LEU A 60 2.54 -21.88 -14.63
C LEU A 60 1.62 -21.46 -15.80
N GLU A 61 1.62 -20.17 -16.12
CA GLU A 61 1.01 -19.57 -17.31
C GLU A 61 1.99 -18.57 -17.96
N THR A 62 1.77 -18.23 -19.23
CA THR A 62 2.55 -17.18 -19.93
C THR A 62 2.07 -15.79 -19.55
N ALA A 63 2.90 -14.76 -19.79
CA ALA A 63 2.50 -13.37 -19.67
C ALA A 63 1.26 -13.07 -20.53
N GLU A 64 1.20 -13.63 -21.74
CA GLU A 64 0.04 -13.49 -22.63
C GLU A 64 -1.21 -14.17 -22.06
N THR A 65 -1.11 -15.40 -21.56
CA THR A 65 -2.24 -16.09 -20.91
C THR A 65 -2.71 -15.35 -19.66
N ASN A 66 -1.77 -14.83 -18.86
CA ASN A 66 -2.07 -14.03 -17.67
C ASN A 66 -2.89 -12.78 -18.02
N VAL A 67 -2.44 -12.00 -19.01
CA VAL A 67 -3.17 -10.80 -19.45
C VAL A 67 -4.53 -11.16 -20.02
N ARG A 68 -4.62 -12.14 -20.94
CA ARG A 68 -5.90 -12.57 -21.53
C ARG A 68 -6.92 -12.98 -20.47
N ARG A 69 -6.47 -13.67 -19.42
CA ARG A 69 -7.31 -14.10 -18.30
C ARG A 69 -7.79 -12.91 -17.48
N LEU A 70 -6.89 -12.00 -17.11
CA LEU A 70 -7.20 -10.85 -16.26
C LEU A 70 -8.05 -9.80 -16.98
N THR A 71 -7.90 -9.62 -18.29
CA THR A 71 -8.74 -8.70 -19.09
C THR A 71 -9.99 -9.37 -19.65
N ASN A 72 -10.15 -10.70 -19.48
CA ASN A 72 -11.17 -11.50 -20.14
C ASN A 72 -11.22 -11.29 -21.68
N ASP A 73 -10.05 -11.10 -22.32
CA ASP A 73 -9.94 -10.89 -23.78
C ASP A 73 -8.94 -11.86 -24.40
N GLY A 74 -9.46 -12.89 -25.06
CA GLY A 74 -8.66 -13.92 -25.73
C GLY A 74 -7.91 -13.44 -26.98
N ASN A 75 -8.17 -12.24 -27.49
CA ASN A 75 -7.55 -11.73 -28.72
C ASN A 75 -6.25 -10.96 -28.48
N ILE A 76 -5.93 -10.65 -27.22
CA ILE A 76 -4.70 -9.94 -26.88
C ILE A 76 -3.51 -10.78 -27.30
N SER A 77 -2.51 -10.15 -27.93
CA SER A 77 -1.21 -10.77 -28.18
C SER A 77 -0.10 -9.83 -27.74
N LEU A 78 0.84 -10.37 -26.96
CA LEU A 78 1.96 -9.58 -26.46
C LEU A 78 3.12 -9.60 -27.45
N PRO A 79 3.76 -8.44 -27.73
CA PRO A 79 4.98 -8.43 -28.52
C PRO A 79 6.16 -9.03 -27.71
N TYR A 80 7.27 -9.36 -28.37
CA TYR A 80 8.50 -9.83 -27.72
C TYR A 80 8.27 -10.97 -26.70
N MET A 81 7.54 -12.02 -27.08
CA MET A 81 7.23 -13.15 -26.19
C MET A 81 8.48 -13.90 -25.71
N GLU A 82 9.61 -13.76 -26.39
CA GLU A 82 10.92 -14.20 -25.91
C GLU A 82 11.33 -13.56 -24.57
N CYS A 83 10.74 -12.43 -24.18
CA CYS A 83 10.93 -11.79 -22.88
C CYS A 83 10.03 -12.37 -21.78
N CYS A 84 9.13 -13.29 -22.12
CA CYS A 84 8.24 -13.93 -21.15
C CYS A 84 9.06 -14.85 -20.24
N PRO A 85 9.01 -14.68 -18.91
CA PRO A 85 9.85 -15.45 -18.02
C PRO A 85 9.47 -16.94 -18.01
N THR A 86 8.19 -17.27 -18.27
CA THR A 86 7.67 -18.62 -18.02
C THR A 86 7.85 -19.60 -19.16
N GLN A 87 8.19 -19.12 -20.35
CA GLN A 87 8.19 -19.95 -21.55
C GLN A 87 9.20 -21.11 -21.45
N GLU A 88 10.38 -20.88 -20.86
CA GLU A 88 11.40 -21.93 -20.70
C GLU A 88 11.00 -23.02 -19.71
N TRP A 89 10.30 -22.69 -18.62
CA TRP A 89 9.94 -23.68 -17.61
C TRP A 89 8.60 -24.34 -17.83
N LEU A 90 7.69 -23.75 -18.60
CA LEU A 90 6.48 -24.44 -19.07
C LEU A 90 6.80 -25.62 -19.99
N LEU A 91 7.96 -25.59 -20.66
CA LEU A 91 8.49 -26.74 -21.40
C LEU A 91 8.93 -27.89 -20.48
N ARG A 92 9.13 -27.64 -19.18
CA ARG A 92 9.41 -28.67 -18.18
C ARG A 92 8.08 -29.30 -17.75
N GLN A 93 8.07 -30.62 -17.55
CA GLN A 93 6.86 -31.33 -17.12
C GLN A 93 6.36 -30.81 -15.77
N THR A 94 5.15 -30.24 -15.76
CA THR A 94 4.42 -29.93 -14.53
C THR A 94 3.87 -31.21 -13.91
N ILE A 95 4.03 -31.37 -12.61
CA ILE A 95 3.43 -32.48 -11.87
C ILE A 95 2.06 -32.04 -11.37
N MET A 96 1.07 -32.91 -11.52
CA MET A 96 -0.28 -32.68 -11.02
C MET A 96 -0.61 -33.76 -9.99
N CYS A 97 -1.03 -33.33 -8.80
CA CYS A 97 -1.58 -34.24 -7.81
C CYS A 97 -3.01 -34.64 -8.19
N ASN A 98 -3.51 -35.76 -7.66
CA ASN A 98 -4.87 -36.23 -7.91
C ASN A 98 -5.95 -35.23 -7.45
N CYS A 99 -5.62 -34.34 -6.51
CA CYS A 99 -6.50 -33.24 -6.09
C CYS A 99 -6.56 -32.07 -7.10
N GLY A 100 -5.85 -32.14 -8.23
CA GLY A 100 -5.81 -31.10 -9.28
C GLY A 100 -4.72 -30.04 -9.10
N VAL A 101 -4.07 -30.01 -7.93
CA VAL A 101 -3.02 -29.04 -7.61
C VAL A 101 -1.72 -29.31 -8.38
N ARG A 102 -1.04 -28.24 -8.81
CA ARG A 102 0.13 -28.31 -9.71
C ARG A 102 1.45 -27.92 -9.05
N PHE A 103 2.53 -28.55 -9.50
CA PHE A 103 3.90 -28.31 -9.04
C PHE A 103 4.84 -28.14 -10.23
N CYS A 104 5.76 -27.17 -10.15
CA CYS A 104 6.71 -26.89 -11.22
C CYS A 104 7.87 -27.89 -11.31
N SER A 105 8.09 -28.71 -10.27
CA SER A 105 9.16 -29.69 -10.23
C SER A 105 8.87 -30.81 -9.22
N GLN A 106 9.59 -31.93 -9.37
CA GLN A 106 9.54 -33.05 -8.41
C GLN A 106 9.94 -32.59 -7.00
N ASP A 107 10.94 -31.72 -6.89
CA ASP A 107 11.38 -31.18 -5.60
C ASP A 107 10.27 -30.38 -4.91
N CYS A 108 9.53 -29.55 -5.65
CA CYS A 108 8.40 -28.81 -5.11
C CYS A 108 7.28 -29.73 -4.64
N PHE A 109 6.98 -30.79 -5.41
CA PHE A 109 5.99 -31.80 -5.04
C PHE A 109 6.39 -32.54 -3.76
N VAL A 110 7.61 -33.07 -3.69
CA VAL A 110 8.11 -33.82 -2.52
C VAL A 110 8.15 -32.94 -1.28
N LYS A 111 8.67 -31.71 -1.39
CA LYS A 111 8.69 -30.76 -0.28
C LYS A 111 7.28 -30.49 0.24
N ALA A 112 6.37 -30.07 -0.63
CA ALA A 112 4.99 -29.80 -0.23
C ALA A 112 4.30 -31.01 0.39
N MET A 113 4.46 -32.21 -0.19
CA MET A 113 3.93 -33.46 0.34
C MET A 113 4.44 -33.73 1.75
N SER A 114 5.74 -33.54 2.00
CA SER A 114 6.34 -33.74 3.32
C SER A 114 5.97 -32.66 4.34
N THR A 115 5.66 -31.43 3.91
CA THR A 115 5.42 -30.30 4.81
C THR A 115 3.96 -30.05 5.15
N TYR A 116 3.04 -29.99 4.18
CA TYR A 116 1.64 -29.62 4.46
C TYR A 116 0.61 -30.28 3.54
N HIS A 117 1.00 -30.61 2.30
CA HIS A 117 0.06 -31.01 1.27
C HIS A 117 -0.52 -32.39 1.54
N HIS A 118 0.22 -33.33 2.14
CA HIS A 118 -0.34 -34.64 2.47
C HIS A 118 -1.58 -34.54 3.39
N THR A 119 -1.59 -33.60 4.33
CA THR A 119 -2.69 -33.35 5.26
C THR A 119 -3.82 -32.57 4.61
N LEU A 120 -3.50 -31.61 3.73
CA LEU A 120 -4.48 -30.74 3.08
C LEU A 120 -5.00 -31.29 1.74
N CYS A 121 -4.44 -32.39 1.24
CA CYS A 121 -4.81 -32.95 -0.06
C CYS A 121 -6.22 -33.53 -0.01
N LEU A 122 -7.11 -32.97 -0.83
CA LEU A 122 -8.50 -33.41 -0.92
C LEU A 122 -8.68 -34.65 -1.78
N GLY A 123 -7.66 -35.07 -2.54
CA GLY A 123 -7.78 -36.13 -3.55
C GLY A 123 -9.02 -35.90 -4.44
N ASP A 124 -9.84 -36.94 -4.58
CA ASP A 124 -11.07 -36.92 -5.38
C ASP A 124 -12.19 -36.06 -4.76
N GLN A 125 -12.02 -35.54 -3.54
CA GLN A 125 -12.97 -34.64 -2.87
C GLN A 125 -12.68 -33.16 -3.14
N SER A 126 -11.74 -32.83 -4.04
CA SER A 126 -11.37 -31.44 -4.36
C SER A 126 -12.57 -30.59 -4.77
N GLU A 127 -13.50 -31.17 -5.55
CA GLU A 127 -14.72 -30.50 -6.04
C GLU A 127 -15.92 -30.64 -5.10
N ASN A 128 -15.78 -31.26 -3.92
CA ASN A 128 -16.89 -31.47 -2.99
C ASN A 128 -17.16 -30.20 -2.16
N PRO A 129 -18.26 -29.47 -2.37
CA PRO A 129 -18.56 -28.25 -1.59
C PRO A 129 -18.85 -28.54 -0.12
N GLU A 130 -19.24 -29.77 0.21
CA GLU A 130 -19.53 -30.18 1.58
C GLU A 130 -18.27 -30.52 2.38
N HIS A 131 -17.10 -30.61 1.73
CA HIS A 131 -15.85 -30.91 2.40
C HIS A 131 -15.49 -29.77 3.40
N PRO A 132 -15.11 -30.07 4.67
CA PRO A 132 -14.84 -29.04 5.67
C PRO A 132 -13.83 -27.97 5.26
N LEU A 133 -12.74 -28.35 4.59
CA LEU A 133 -11.76 -27.39 4.03
C LEU A 133 -12.38 -26.47 2.97
N ASN A 134 -13.24 -27.00 2.09
CA ASN A 134 -13.92 -26.20 1.07
C ASN A 134 -14.92 -25.24 1.72
N LYS A 135 -15.71 -25.69 2.70
CA LYS A 135 -16.61 -24.81 3.47
C LYS A 135 -15.87 -23.67 4.16
N LEU A 136 -14.70 -23.93 4.73
CA LEU A 136 -13.87 -22.91 5.36
C LEU A 136 -13.35 -21.88 4.35
N ILE A 137 -12.84 -22.33 3.21
CA ILE A 137 -12.35 -21.45 2.15
C ILE A 137 -13.49 -20.62 1.55
N GLU A 138 -14.67 -21.21 1.32
CA GLU A 138 -15.86 -20.46 0.88
C GLU A 138 -16.33 -19.44 1.92
N ALA A 139 -16.34 -19.80 3.21
CA ALA A 139 -16.69 -18.86 4.27
C ALA A 139 -15.72 -17.68 4.32
N TRP A 140 -14.41 -17.92 4.15
CA TRP A 140 -13.42 -16.87 4.07
C TRP A 140 -13.64 -15.91 2.90
N LYS A 141 -13.89 -16.46 1.70
CA LYS A 141 -14.22 -15.68 0.48
C LYS A 141 -15.49 -14.85 0.62
N GLN A 142 -16.46 -15.30 1.41
CA GLN A 142 -17.68 -14.54 1.68
C GLN A 142 -17.48 -13.45 2.74
N MET A 143 -16.51 -13.62 3.65
CA MET A 143 -16.18 -12.64 4.68
C MET A 143 -15.32 -11.49 4.15
N HIS A 144 -14.46 -11.76 3.16
CA HIS A 144 -13.58 -10.76 2.57
C HIS A 144 -13.80 -10.68 1.06
N TYR A 145 -14.17 -9.50 0.59
CA TYR A 145 -14.13 -9.21 -0.84
C TYR A 145 -12.66 -9.18 -1.31
N PRO A 146 -12.34 -9.59 -2.54
CA PRO A 146 -11.00 -9.43 -3.09
C PRO A 146 -10.49 -7.97 -2.93
N PRO A 147 -9.20 -7.73 -2.64
CA PRO A 147 -8.15 -8.72 -2.42
C PRO A 147 -8.19 -9.30 -1.00
N GLU A 148 -8.20 -10.63 -0.91
CA GLU A 148 -8.08 -11.32 0.37
C GLU A 148 -6.65 -11.26 0.92
N THR A 149 -6.52 -11.32 2.25
CA THR A 149 -5.27 -11.79 2.86
C THR A 149 -5.24 -13.34 2.80
N CYS A 150 -4.08 -13.98 2.56
CA CYS A 150 -3.96 -15.46 2.61
C CYS A 150 -4.11 -16.03 4.03
N SER A 151 -4.62 -15.25 4.98
CA SER A 151 -4.56 -15.52 6.40
C SER A 151 -5.11 -16.90 6.73
N ILE A 152 -6.29 -17.27 6.22
CA ILE A 152 -6.84 -18.59 6.51
C ILE A 152 -6.04 -19.73 5.87
N THR A 153 -5.57 -19.57 4.63
CA THR A 153 -4.80 -20.61 3.92
C THR A 153 -3.43 -20.82 4.57
N LEU A 154 -2.81 -19.74 5.06
CA LEU A 154 -1.58 -19.81 5.85
C LEU A 154 -1.82 -20.47 7.21
N VAL A 155 -2.93 -20.17 7.91
CA VAL A 155 -3.32 -20.90 9.14
C VAL A 155 -3.43 -22.39 8.86
N LEU A 156 -4.15 -22.78 7.80
CA LEU A 156 -4.31 -24.19 7.41
C LEU A 156 -2.97 -24.86 7.13
N ARG A 157 -2.08 -24.19 6.37
CA ARG A 157 -0.75 -24.72 6.09
C ARG A 157 0.12 -24.80 7.34
N ILE A 158 0.04 -23.85 8.28
CA ILE A 158 0.79 -23.88 9.55
C ILE A 158 0.36 -25.10 10.38
N LEU A 159 -0.95 -25.31 10.54
CA LEU A 159 -1.49 -26.45 11.27
C LEU A 159 -1.10 -27.77 10.61
N ALA A 160 -1.22 -27.87 9.28
CA ALA A 160 -0.77 -29.02 8.52
C ALA A 160 0.74 -29.28 8.69
N TYR A 161 1.55 -28.23 8.76
CA TYR A 161 2.99 -28.35 8.98
C TYR A 161 3.32 -28.82 10.39
N ILE A 162 2.65 -28.29 11.42
CA ILE A 162 2.79 -28.79 12.80
C ILE A 162 2.42 -30.27 12.88
N LYS A 163 1.41 -30.71 12.11
CA LYS A 163 0.99 -32.11 12.06
C LYS A 163 2.02 -33.02 11.41
N GLN A 164 2.54 -32.63 10.24
CA GLN A 164 3.43 -33.48 9.44
C GLN A 164 4.90 -33.40 9.85
N CYS A 165 5.32 -32.32 10.49
CA CYS A 165 6.72 -32.12 10.83
C CYS A 165 7.17 -33.15 11.88
N GLU A 166 8.26 -33.86 11.58
CA GLU A 166 8.92 -34.74 12.54
C GLU A 166 9.63 -33.93 13.64
N GLN A 167 10.26 -32.82 13.26
CA GLN A 167 11.00 -31.91 14.15
C GLN A 167 10.09 -30.77 14.65
N LYS A 168 9.02 -31.13 15.38
CA LYS A 168 8.04 -30.16 15.87
C LYS A 168 8.65 -29.04 16.71
N TYR A 169 9.66 -29.35 17.53
CA TYR A 169 10.29 -28.37 18.41
C TYR A 169 10.91 -27.20 17.61
N ASP A 170 11.66 -27.50 16.55
CA ASP A 170 12.35 -26.48 15.75
C ASP A 170 11.35 -25.60 15.00
N LEU A 171 10.31 -26.20 14.39
CA LEU A 171 9.22 -25.47 13.75
C LEU A 171 8.50 -24.54 14.75
N LEU A 172 8.19 -25.04 15.95
CA LEU A 172 7.53 -24.24 16.98
C LEU A 172 8.42 -23.10 17.49
N MET A 173 9.74 -23.30 17.56
CA MET A 173 10.69 -22.24 17.89
C MET A 173 10.74 -21.17 16.80
N GLN A 174 10.75 -21.56 15.52
CA GLN A 174 10.66 -20.61 14.41
C GLN A 174 9.34 -19.84 14.40
N LEU A 175 8.22 -20.52 14.66
CA LEU A 175 6.90 -19.86 14.73
C LEU A 175 6.80 -18.85 15.89
N ARG A 176 7.38 -19.18 17.05
CA ARG A 176 7.45 -18.27 18.21
C ARG A 176 8.36 -17.07 17.99
N ASP A 177 9.25 -17.16 17.00
CA ASP A 177 10.12 -16.05 16.62
C ASP A 177 9.36 -15.01 15.76
N PHE A 178 8.11 -15.23 15.35
CA PHE A 178 7.30 -14.17 14.73
C PHE A 178 6.55 -13.33 15.78
N CYS A 179 6.19 -12.09 15.44
CA CYS A 179 5.40 -11.23 16.32
C CYS A 179 3.95 -11.73 16.37
N PHE A 180 3.46 -12.18 17.53
CA PHE A 180 2.10 -12.73 17.68
C PHE A 180 1.20 -11.87 18.59
N ASP A 181 1.68 -10.73 19.09
CA ASP A 181 0.89 -9.90 20.00
C ASP A 181 -0.31 -9.30 19.28
N VAL A 182 -1.47 -9.45 19.91
CA VAL A 182 -2.77 -8.91 19.48
C VAL A 182 -2.93 -7.45 19.92
N VAL A 183 -2.19 -7.07 20.97
CA VAL A 183 -2.24 -5.75 21.60
C VAL A 183 -0.81 -5.31 21.87
N ASN A 184 -0.51 -4.04 21.59
CA ASN A 184 0.67 -3.41 22.16
C ASN A 184 0.31 -2.89 23.56
N GLU A 185 0.79 -3.58 24.60
CA GLU A 185 0.48 -3.27 26.00
C GLU A 185 0.99 -1.88 26.45
N GLU A 186 2.08 -1.38 25.85
CA GLU A 186 2.65 -0.08 26.22
C GLU A 186 1.81 1.09 25.69
N THR A 187 1.25 0.94 24.49
CA THR A 187 0.49 2.00 23.81
C THR A 187 -1.02 1.76 23.80
N GLY A 188 -1.48 0.60 24.25
CA GLY A 188 -2.90 0.19 24.23
C GLY A 188 -3.48 0.07 22.81
N ILE A 189 -2.66 -0.24 21.81
CA ILE A 189 -3.10 -0.35 20.41
C ILE A 189 -3.52 -1.78 20.12
N PHE A 190 -4.69 -1.96 19.50
CA PHE A 190 -5.27 -3.25 19.15
C PHE A 190 -5.21 -3.48 17.64
N HIS A 191 -5.07 -4.73 17.22
CA HIS A 191 -5.10 -5.08 15.81
C HIS A 191 -6.52 -4.95 15.23
N LYS A 192 -6.68 -4.22 14.11
CA LYS A 192 -7.99 -3.94 13.46
C LYS A 192 -8.84 -5.19 13.26
N ILE A 193 -8.26 -6.24 12.66
CA ILE A 193 -8.93 -7.52 12.38
C ILE A 193 -9.38 -8.26 13.66
N LEU A 194 -8.80 -7.95 14.82
CA LEU A 194 -9.12 -8.62 16.09
C LEU A 194 -10.02 -7.77 17.01
N GLY A 195 -10.54 -6.66 16.50
CA GLY A 195 -11.54 -5.83 17.18
C GLY A 195 -12.91 -6.49 17.27
N ASP A 196 -13.79 -5.91 18.10
CA ASP A 196 -15.11 -6.47 18.42
C ASP A 196 -15.99 -6.72 17.18
N ASN A 197 -15.80 -5.93 16.13
CA ASN A 197 -16.55 -5.99 14.86
C ASN A 197 -16.31 -7.29 14.05
N PHE A 198 -15.18 -7.98 14.27
CA PHE A 198 -14.82 -9.20 13.56
C PHE A 198 -14.93 -10.46 14.44
N GLN A 199 -15.37 -10.32 15.69
CA GLN A 199 -15.40 -11.41 16.64
C GLN A 199 -16.25 -12.59 16.15
N GLN A 200 -17.44 -12.34 15.61
CA GLN A 200 -18.35 -13.39 15.14
C GLN A 200 -17.78 -14.14 13.92
N GLN A 201 -17.13 -13.41 13.01
CA GLN A 201 -16.46 -13.92 11.83
C GLN A 201 -15.30 -14.83 12.24
N ILE A 202 -14.44 -14.38 13.16
CA ILE A 202 -13.32 -15.16 13.69
C ILE A 202 -13.81 -16.43 14.40
N GLU A 203 -14.86 -16.33 15.21
CA GLU A 203 -15.46 -17.51 15.88
C GLU A 203 -16.01 -18.53 14.86
N THR A 204 -16.56 -18.05 13.74
CA THR A 204 -17.06 -18.90 12.66
C THR A 204 -15.89 -19.61 11.95
N LEU A 205 -14.84 -18.87 11.58
CA LEU A 205 -13.63 -19.42 10.98
C LEU A 205 -12.93 -20.42 11.91
N HIS A 206 -12.91 -20.14 13.21
CA HIS A 206 -12.33 -21.03 14.22
C HIS A 206 -13.07 -22.37 14.27
N LYS A 207 -14.40 -22.35 14.33
CA LYS A 207 -15.24 -23.57 14.29
C LYS A 207 -15.03 -24.38 13.01
N LEU A 208 -15.00 -23.70 11.86
CA LEU A 208 -14.76 -24.35 10.57
C LEU A 208 -13.34 -24.92 10.46
N THR A 209 -12.34 -24.24 11.05
CA THR A 209 -10.96 -24.75 11.12
C THR A 209 -10.87 -26.01 11.99
N ILE A 210 -11.53 -26.05 13.14
CA ILE A 210 -11.61 -27.27 13.97
C ILE A 210 -12.26 -28.41 13.17
N ALA A 211 -13.34 -28.13 12.44
CA ALA A 211 -14.01 -29.13 11.61
C ALA A 211 -13.12 -29.65 10.45
N ALA A 212 -12.18 -28.83 9.96
CA ALA A 212 -11.22 -29.23 8.93
C ALA A 212 -10.13 -30.18 9.43
N PHE A 213 -9.89 -30.26 10.74
CA PHE A 213 -8.92 -31.19 11.35
C PHE A 213 -9.56 -32.02 12.47
N PRO A 214 -10.49 -32.94 12.14
CA PRO A 214 -11.23 -33.69 13.15
C PRO A 214 -10.31 -34.62 13.96
N GLY A 215 -10.42 -34.55 15.29
CA GLY A 215 -9.71 -35.44 16.21
C GLY A 215 -8.22 -35.13 16.41
N GLU A 216 -7.73 -34.01 15.88
CA GLU A 216 -6.35 -33.57 16.04
C GLU A 216 -6.19 -32.65 17.26
N ASP A 217 -5.14 -32.88 18.05
CA ASP A 217 -4.77 -32.02 19.18
C ASP A 217 -3.62 -31.10 18.76
N PHE A 218 -3.97 -29.83 18.47
CA PHE A 218 -2.99 -28.77 18.22
C PHE A 218 -2.65 -27.97 19.49
N GLY A 219 -3.00 -28.49 20.67
CA GLY A 219 -2.83 -27.80 21.95
C GLY A 219 -3.50 -26.42 21.93
N ASN A 220 -2.79 -25.41 22.45
CA ASN A 220 -3.34 -24.07 22.57
C ASN A 220 -3.56 -23.34 21.24
N TYR A 221 -3.03 -23.82 20.10
CA TYR A 221 -3.17 -23.12 18.80
C TYR A 221 -4.61 -23.05 18.29
N LEU A 222 -5.44 -24.04 18.62
CA LEU A 222 -6.89 -24.02 18.33
C LEU A 222 -7.73 -23.67 19.56
N SER A 223 -7.15 -23.09 20.61
CA SER A 223 -7.95 -22.32 21.57
C SER A 223 -8.44 -21.02 20.90
N PRO A 224 -9.53 -20.40 21.36
CA PRO A 224 -9.99 -19.12 20.81
C PRO A 224 -8.89 -18.05 20.81
N GLU A 225 -8.09 -17.97 21.89
CA GLU A 225 -6.97 -17.05 22.02
C GLU A 225 -5.82 -17.42 21.08
N GLY A 226 -5.45 -18.70 21.01
CA GLY A 226 -4.38 -19.16 20.12
C GLY A 226 -4.71 -18.95 18.64
N PHE A 227 -5.97 -19.13 18.26
CA PHE A 227 -6.43 -18.86 16.90
C PHE A 227 -6.32 -17.37 16.56
N ARG A 228 -6.69 -16.48 17.49
CA ARG A 228 -6.48 -15.03 17.34
C ARG A 228 -4.99 -14.67 17.21
N CYS A 229 -4.12 -15.30 18.01
CA CYS A 229 -2.67 -15.11 17.89
C CYS A 229 -2.12 -15.56 16.53
N LEU A 230 -2.66 -16.62 15.92
CA LEU A 230 -2.28 -17.05 14.57
C LEU A 230 -2.62 -15.98 13.52
N PHE A 231 -3.79 -15.35 13.65
CA PHE A 231 -4.18 -14.23 12.78
C PHE A 231 -3.29 -13.01 12.98
N ALA A 232 -2.99 -12.63 14.23
CA ALA A 232 -2.04 -11.55 14.52
C ALA A 232 -0.64 -11.85 13.96
N LEU A 233 -0.18 -13.10 14.09
CA LEU A 233 1.09 -13.55 13.52
C LEU A 233 1.12 -13.35 12.01
N ILE A 234 0.08 -13.76 11.30
CA ILE A 234 0.06 -13.61 9.85
C ILE A 234 -0.09 -12.15 9.44
N GLY A 235 -0.98 -11.38 10.09
CA GLY A 235 -1.21 -9.97 9.78
C GLY A 235 0.02 -9.09 9.99
N ARG A 236 0.82 -9.37 11.04
CA ARG A 236 1.97 -8.53 11.40
C ARG A 236 3.29 -8.95 10.72
N ASN A 237 3.37 -10.14 10.16
CA ASN A 237 4.63 -10.70 9.61
C ASN A 237 4.50 -11.21 8.18
N GLY A 238 3.28 -11.26 7.62
CA GLY A 238 3.04 -11.73 6.26
C GLY A 238 3.64 -10.80 5.23
N GLN A 239 4.36 -11.37 4.27
CA GLN A 239 4.90 -10.66 3.11
C GLN A 239 4.11 -11.09 1.86
N GLY A 240 3.54 -10.11 1.15
CA GLY A 240 2.94 -10.34 -0.17
C GLY A 240 3.98 -10.81 -1.17
N ILE A 241 3.64 -11.81 -1.98
CA ILE A 241 4.52 -12.45 -2.97
C ILE A 241 4.00 -12.11 -4.36
N GLY A 242 4.71 -11.22 -5.05
CA GLY A 242 4.40 -10.83 -6.42
C GLY A 242 5.15 -11.67 -7.44
N THR A 243 4.43 -12.58 -8.12
CA THR A 243 5.00 -13.46 -9.15
C THR A 243 4.30 -13.32 -10.50
N SER A 244 3.70 -12.15 -10.76
CA SER A 244 3.01 -11.83 -12.02
C SER A 244 3.95 -11.99 -13.23
N PRO A 245 3.66 -12.92 -14.17
CA PRO A 245 4.49 -13.11 -15.34
C PRO A 245 4.42 -11.93 -16.32
N PHE A 246 3.33 -11.14 -16.28
CA PHE A 246 3.19 -9.92 -17.07
C PHE A 246 4.13 -8.81 -16.58
N ALA A 247 4.16 -8.55 -15.26
CA ALA A 247 5.06 -7.54 -14.69
C ALA A 247 6.54 -7.82 -14.99
N VAL A 248 6.93 -9.09 -14.91
CA VAL A 248 8.30 -9.52 -15.26
C VAL A 248 8.56 -9.37 -16.76
N TRP A 249 7.57 -9.66 -17.63
CA TRP A 249 7.69 -9.40 -19.06
C TRP A 249 7.88 -7.90 -19.35
N VAL A 250 7.11 -7.01 -18.73
CA VAL A 250 7.27 -5.54 -18.84
C VAL A 250 8.69 -5.13 -18.46
N GLN A 251 9.22 -5.64 -17.35
CA GLN A 251 10.58 -5.35 -16.90
C GLN A 251 11.66 -5.87 -17.87
N ASN A 252 11.46 -7.04 -18.48
CA ASN A 252 12.40 -7.59 -19.46
C ASN A 252 12.38 -6.79 -20.76
N VAL A 253 11.20 -6.39 -21.21
CA VAL A 253 11.00 -5.58 -22.42
C VAL A 253 11.57 -4.17 -22.27
N SER A 254 11.46 -3.54 -21.08
CA SER A 254 12.05 -2.23 -20.83
C SER A 254 13.57 -2.22 -20.91
N ARG A 255 14.22 -3.37 -20.69
CA ARG A 255 15.68 -3.57 -20.82
C ARG A 255 16.16 -3.82 -22.25
N LEU A 256 15.26 -4.07 -23.21
CA LEU A 256 15.65 -4.31 -24.59
C LEU A 256 16.24 -3.05 -25.25
N SER A 257 17.29 -3.23 -26.06
CA SER A 257 17.80 -2.18 -26.94
C SER A 257 17.07 -2.19 -28.28
N ILE A 258 15.92 -1.51 -28.36
CA ILE A 258 15.11 -1.35 -29.58
C ILE A 258 15.08 0.13 -30.02
N ASN A 259 14.63 0.40 -31.25
CA ASN A 259 14.52 1.77 -31.75
C ASN A 259 13.41 2.56 -31.04
N ASP A 260 13.49 3.90 -31.06
CA ASP A 260 12.56 4.78 -30.35
C ASP A 260 11.11 4.65 -30.83
N GLU A 261 10.88 4.28 -32.10
CA GLU A 261 9.53 4.11 -32.65
C GLU A 261 8.85 2.86 -32.09
N ASP A 262 9.59 1.74 -32.04
CA ASP A 262 9.12 0.48 -31.48
C ASP A 262 8.98 0.58 -29.97
N ARG A 263 9.89 1.29 -29.28
CA ARG A 263 9.77 1.59 -27.85
C ARG A 263 8.44 2.28 -27.54
N LYS A 264 8.09 3.35 -28.26
CA LYS A 264 6.82 4.07 -28.09
C LYS A 264 5.60 3.18 -28.34
N LYS A 265 5.66 2.30 -29.34
CA LYS A 265 4.55 1.37 -29.64
C LYS A 265 4.35 0.39 -28.49
N VAL A 266 5.44 -0.16 -27.97
CA VAL A 266 5.42 -1.14 -26.88
C VAL A 266 4.98 -0.51 -25.57
N ASP A 267 5.52 0.65 -25.22
CA ASP A 267 5.14 1.36 -24.00
C ASP A 267 3.64 1.71 -24.04
N LYS A 268 3.13 2.16 -25.20
CA LYS A 268 1.69 2.36 -25.38
C LYS A 268 0.87 1.07 -25.19
N VAL A 269 1.34 -0.06 -25.71
CA VAL A 269 0.66 -1.35 -25.50
C VAL A 269 0.67 -1.73 -24.02
N ILE A 270 1.77 -1.49 -23.32
CA ILE A 270 1.89 -1.75 -21.88
C ILE A 270 0.89 -0.88 -21.11
N ASP A 271 0.83 0.42 -21.39
CA ASP A 271 -0.10 1.37 -20.77
C ASP A 271 -1.56 0.96 -21.04
N ASP A 272 -1.92 0.75 -22.32
CA ASP A 272 -3.27 0.32 -22.73
C ASP A 272 -3.68 -1.01 -22.06
N LEU A 273 -2.71 -1.88 -21.74
CA LEU A 273 -2.96 -3.14 -21.03
C LEU A 273 -3.13 -2.92 -19.53
N TYR A 274 -2.29 -2.08 -18.90
CA TYR A 274 -2.46 -1.73 -17.48
C TYR A 274 -3.82 -1.07 -17.24
N ASP A 275 -4.25 -0.15 -18.11
CA ASP A 275 -5.57 0.49 -18.02
C ASP A 275 -6.71 -0.53 -18.09
N LYS A 276 -6.66 -1.47 -19.05
CA LYS A 276 -7.66 -2.54 -19.17
C LYS A 276 -7.65 -3.51 -17.99
N LEU A 277 -6.45 -3.81 -17.51
CA LEU A 277 -6.28 -4.68 -16.36
C LEU A 277 -6.83 -4.01 -15.11
N GLU A 278 -6.65 -2.71 -14.94
CA GLU A 278 -7.26 -1.93 -13.86
C GLU A 278 -8.78 -1.86 -14.01
N GLU A 279 -9.31 -1.67 -15.23
CA GLU A 279 -10.76 -1.65 -15.50
C GLU A 279 -11.45 -2.98 -15.15
N VAL A 280 -10.83 -4.11 -15.48
CA VAL A 280 -11.45 -5.44 -15.34
C VAL A 280 -11.07 -6.11 -14.03
N ALA A 281 -9.78 -6.04 -13.69
CA ALA A 281 -9.19 -6.74 -12.57
C ALA A 281 -8.79 -5.83 -11.42
N GLY A 282 -8.80 -4.49 -11.54
CA GLY A 282 -8.48 -3.54 -10.45
C GLY A 282 -7.00 -3.48 -10.04
N GLN A 283 -6.74 -3.14 -8.77
CA GLN A 283 -5.40 -3.07 -8.14
C GLN A 283 -4.63 -4.42 -8.05
N PHE A 284 -5.09 -5.48 -8.71
CA PHE A 284 -4.77 -6.88 -8.41
C PHE A 284 -3.59 -7.46 -9.20
N LEU A 285 -2.78 -6.59 -9.80
CA LEU A 285 -1.90 -7.01 -10.90
C LEU A 285 -0.62 -7.73 -10.48
N ASN A 286 -0.27 -7.69 -9.19
CA ASN A 286 1.07 -8.01 -8.71
C ASN A 286 1.15 -8.75 -7.36
N SER A 287 0.08 -9.38 -6.87
CA SER A 287 0.14 -10.13 -5.60
C SER A 287 -0.53 -11.49 -5.73
N GLU A 288 0.28 -12.53 -5.77
CA GLU A 288 -0.17 -13.90 -6.10
C GLU A 288 -0.36 -14.79 -4.89
N GLY A 289 0.20 -14.38 -3.76
CA GLY A 289 0.04 -15.04 -2.49
C GLY A 289 0.79 -14.28 -1.40
N SER A 290 0.96 -14.91 -0.25
CA SER A 290 1.83 -14.38 0.80
C SER A 290 2.60 -15.49 1.51
N GLY A 291 3.63 -15.10 2.25
CA GLY A 291 4.43 -16.03 3.04
C GLY A 291 5.03 -15.41 4.29
N LEU A 292 5.52 -16.28 5.17
CA LEU A 292 6.20 -15.93 6.41
C LEU A 292 7.69 -16.21 6.28
N TYR A 293 8.50 -15.16 6.44
CA TYR A 293 9.95 -15.19 6.25
C TYR A 293 10.63 -14.89 7.57
N VAL A 294 11.43 -15.84 8.07
CA VAL A 294 11.95 -15.78 9.45
C VAL A 294 12.90 -14.61 9.63
N THR A 295 13.74 -14.30 8.64
CA THR A 295 14.73 -13.23 8.71
C THR A 295 14.13 -11.91 8.24
N GLN A 296 13.42 -11.89 7.12
CA GLN A 296 12.79 -10.67 6.60
C GLN A 296 11.77 -10.05 7.57
N SER A 297 11.01 -10.86 8.32
CA SER A 297 10.07 -10.36 9.34
C SER A 297 10.72 -9.62 10.52
N LYS A 298 12.06 -9.67 10.64
CA LYS A 298 12.83 -8.93 11.65
C LYS A 298 13.29 -7.55 11.17
N ILE A 299 13.07 -7.21 9.90
CA ILE A 299 13.46 -5.91 9.34
C ILE A 299 12.40 -4.89 9.70
N ASN A 300 12.78 -3.81 10.37
CA ASN A 300 11.83 -2.79 10.80
C ASN A 300 11.33 -1.89 9.66
N HIS A 301 10.20 -1.26 9.92
CA HIS A 301 9.61 -0.27 9.03
C HIS A 301 10.35 1.08 9.05
N SER A 302 10.46 1.71 7.89
CA SER A 302 10.70 3.15 7.74
C SER A 302 9.85 3.71 6.59
N CYS A 303 9.24 4.90 6.76
CA CYS A 303 8.59 5.60 5.65
C CYS A 303 9.60 6.24 4.68
N ALA A 304 10.90 6.21 5.01
CA ALA A 304 12.02 6.47 4.12
C ALA A 304 12.96 5.24 4.20
N PRO A 305 12.61 4.14 3.52
CA PRO A 305 13.37 2.89 3.62
C PRO A 305 14.69 2.97 2.85
N ASN A 306 15.70 2.23 3.32
CA ASN A 306 17.00 2.10 2.64
C ASN A 306 17.17 0.73 1.96
N ALA A 307 16.17 -0.14 2.07
CA ALA A 307 16.09 -1.41 1.37
C ALA A 307 14.64 -1.71 0.94
N GLU A 308 14.49 -2.66 0.02
CA GLU A 308 13.19 -3.12 -0.48
C GLU A 308 13.18 -4.66 -0.63
N ALA A 309 11.98 -5.25 -0.55
CA ALA A 309 11.76 -6.66 -0.81
C ALA A 309 11.43 -6.88 -2.30
N ARG A 310 12.15 -7.79 -2.96
CA ARG A 310 11.97 -8.15 -4.37
C ARG A 310 11.84 -9.66 -4.57
N PHE A 311 11.22 -10.07 -5.67
CA PHE A 311 11.06 -11.49 -6.06
C PHE A 311 11.76 -11.77 -7.41
N PRO A 312 13.11 -11.75 -7.46
CA PRO A 312 13.85 -11.74 -8.73
C PRO A 312 13.72 -13.00 -9.57
N TYR A 313 13.27 -14.12 -8.98
CA TYR A 313 13.23 -15.43 -9.65
C TYR A 313 11.82 -15.86 -10.09
N SER A 314 10.84 -14.95 -10.01
CA SER A 314 9.42 -15.20 -10.26
C SER A 314 8.92 -16.41 -9.45
N ASN A 315 9.24 -16.44 -8.16
CA ASN A 315 8.82 -17.44 -7.19
C ASN A 315 8.77 -16.80 -5.79
N TYR A 316 8.54 -17.61 -4.76
CA TYR A 316 8.48 -17.16 -3.38
C TYR A 316 9.80 -16.65 -2.76
N ILE A 317 10.92 -16.61 -3.49
CA ILE A 317 12.21 -16.26 -2.86
C ILE A 317 12.24 -14.74 -2.75
N VAL A 318 12.26 -14.25 -1.52
CA VAL A 318 12.42 -12.82 -1.27
C VAL A 318 13.91 -12.48 -1.29
N ALA A 319 14.26 -11.42 -2.00
CA ALA A 319 15.58 -10.81 -1.99
C ALA A 319 15.46 -9.41 -1.39
N ILE A 320 16.19 -9.15 -0.30
CA ILE A 320 16.27 -7.81 0.26
C ILE A 320 17.38 -7.07 -0.46
N THR A 321 17.03 -6.00 -1.16
CA THR A 321 17.96 -5.22 -1.99
C THR A 321 18.11 -3.82 -1.42
N ALA A 322 19.33 -3.30 -1.35
CA ALA A 322 19.59 -1.93 -0.92
C ALA A 322 19.07 -0.94 -1.98
N THR A 323 18.29 0.06 -1.58
CA THR A 323 17.80 1.13 -2.48
C THR A 323 18.76 2.32 -2.55
N GLN A 324 19.64 2.42 -1.55
CA GLN A 324 20.66 3.44 -1.40
C GLN A 324 21.90 2.81 -0.74
N ASP A 325 23.00 3.56 -0.65
CA ASP A 325 24.17 3.09 0.09
C ASP A 325 23.83 2.92 1.58
N ILE A 326 24.25 1.80 2.17
CA ILE A 326 24.03 1.47 3.59
C ILE A 326 25.39 1.25 4.25
N MET A 327 25.70 2.01 5.28
CA MET A 327 26.98 1.95 5.98
C MET A 327 26.96 0.89 7.10
N PRO A 328 28.13 0.32 7.47
CA PRO A 328 28.20 -0.61 8.60
C PRO A 328 27.66 0.04 9.89
N GLY A 329 26.76 -0.65 10.56
CA GLY A 329 26.08 -0.20 11.78
C GLY A 329 24.73 0.46 11.54
N GLU A 330 24.38 0.81 10.31
CA GLU A 330 23.04 1.35 9.99
C GLU A 330 21.98 0.26 10.07
N GLU A 331 20.79 0.65 10.53
CA GLU A 331 19.61 -0.23 10.50
C GLU A 331 19.12 -0.37 9.06
N ILE A 332 18.90 -1.60 8.63
CA ILE A 332 18.26 -1.92 7.37
C ILE A 332 16.76 -1.87 7.62
N CYS A 333 16.07 -1.02 6.87
CA CYS A 333 14.64 -0.78 7.00
C CYS A 333 13.96 -0.91 5.64
N ILE A 334 12.80 -1.58 5.62
CA ILE A 334 11.90 -1.65 4.47
C ILE A 334 10.64 -0.83 4.74
N SER A 335 9.82 -0.60 3.72
CA SER A 335 8.45 -0.12 3.93
C SER A 335 7.50 -1.30 4.16
N TYR A 336 6.52 -1.10 5.04
CA TYR A 336 5.38 -2.00 5.24
C TYR A 336 4.13 -1.48 4.50
N LEU A 337 4.24 -0.27 3.95
CA LEU A 337 3.22 0.40 3.17
C LEU A 337 3.61 0.29 1.69
N ASP A 338 2.63 0.14 0.81
CA ASP A 338 2.83 0.28 -0.63
C ASP A 338 3.23 1.72 -1.01
N GLU A 339 3.63 1.90 -2.27
CA GLU A 339 4.11 3.18 -2.80
C GLU A 339 3.07 4.29 -2.67
N CYS A 340 1.79 3.99 -2.95
CA CYS A 340 0.71 4.96 -2.81
C CYS A 340 0.57 5.42 -1.35
N ASN A 341 0.53 4.48 -0.41
CA ASN A 341 0.43 4.76 1.02
C ASN A 341 1.69 5.43 1.59
N LEU A 342 2.88 5.17 1.03
CA LEU A 342 4.12 5.86 1.43
C LEU A 342 4.10 7.35 1.12
N GLU A 343 3.43 7.75 0.05
CA GLU A 343 3.30 9.16 -0.38
C GLU A 343 2.16 9.91 0.32
N ARG A 344 1.26 9.19 1.01
CA ARG A 344 0.19 9.78 1.82
C ARG A 344 0.70 10.58 3.01
N SER A 345 -0.19 11.36 3.63
CA SER A 345 0.11 12.19 4.80
C SER A 345 0.71 11.39 5.97
N ARG A 346 1.44 12.08 6.85
CA ARG A 346 1.98 11.47 8.09
C ARG A 346 0.87 10.80 8.89
N HIS A 347 -0.28 11.44 9.01
CA HIS A 347 -1.44 10.92 9.72
C HIS A 347 -1.88 9.55 9.16
N SER A 348 -2.11 9.48 7.85
CA SER A 348 -2.62 8.29 7.16
C SER A 348 -1.65 7.12 7.28
N ARG A 349 -0.35 7.38 7.11
CA ARG A 349 0.70 6.36 7.33
C ARG A 349 0.70 5.85 8.77
N GLN A 350 0.60 6.74 9.75
CA GLN A 350 0.59 6.36 11.16
C GLN A 350 -0.68 5.57 11.53
N LYS A 351 -1.85 5.92 10.99
CA LYS A 351 -3.09 5.18 11.18
C LYS A 351 -2.93 3.74 10.68
N LEU A 352 -2.52 3.55 9.42
CA LEU A 352 -2.29 2.22 8.83
C LEU A 352 -1.28 1.37 9.64
N LEU A 353 -0.17 1.99 10.07
CA LEU A 353 0.85 1.28 10.86
C LEU A 353 0.36 0.92 12.26
N ARG A 354 -0.45 1.79 12.90
CA ARG A 354 -1.06 1.48 14.19
C ARG A 354 -2.07 0.35 14.07
N ASP A 355 -2.95 0.43 13.08
CA ASP A 355 -4.09 -0.50 12.93
C ASP A 355 -3.65 -1.92 12.55
N ASN A 356 -2.57 -2.04 11.77
CA ASN A 356 -2.09 -3.33 11.25
C ASN A 356 -0.84 -3.86 11.96
N TYR A 357 0.05 -3.00 12.44
CA TYR A 357 1.36 -3.41 12.98
C TYR A 357 1.59 -3.05 14.45
N LEU A 358 0.66 -2.30 15.05
CA LEU A 358 0.61 -1.94 16.48
C LEU A 358 1.78 -1.09 16.96
N PHE A 359 2.29 -0.17 16.14
CA PHE A 359 3.33 0.76 16.55
C PHE A 359 3.16 2.16 15.93
N ILE A 360 3.87 3.13 16.49
CA ILE A 360 3.95 4.50 15.97
C ILE A 360 5.31 4.67 15.31
N CYS A 361 5.34 5.02 14.03
CA CYS A 361 6.57 5.21 13.29
C CYS A 361 7.29 6.49 13.73
N LYS A 362 8.59 6.37 14.04
CA LYS A 362 9.47 7.49 14.39
C LYS A 362 10.65 7.59 13.40
N CYS A 363 10.41 7.26 12.14
CA CYS A 363 11.43 7.39 11.11
C CYS A 363 11.68 8.86 10.77
N ILE A 364 12.79 9.14 10.10
CA ILE A 364 13.20 10.51 9.72
C ILE A 364 12.11 11.26 8.94
N LYS A 365 11.36 10.58 8.04
CA LYS A 365 10.23 11.17 7.31
C LYS A 365 9.10 11.56 8.26
N CYS A 366 8.73 10.69 9.20
CA CYS A 366 7.66 10.98 10.17
C CYS A 366 8.04 12.04 11.21
N GLU A 367 9.31 12.14 11.58
CA GLU A 367 9.78 13.19 12.49
C GLU A 367 9.86 14.55 11.79
N ALA A 368 10.32 14.59 10.54
CA ALA A 368 10.35 15.82 9.74
C ALA A 368 8.94 16.41 9.52
N GLN A 369 7.91 15.57 9.45
CA GLN A 369 6.52 15.96 9.18
C GLN A 369 5.68 16.14 10.46
N ILE A 370 6.29 16.22 11.66
CA ILE A 370 5.54 16.24 12.92
C ILE A 370 4.69 17.50 13.13
N ASP A 371 5.14 18.63 12.58
CA ASP A 371 4.49 19.94 12.67
C ASP A 371 3.59 20.25 11.44
N GLU A 372 3.55 19.35 10.45
CA GLU A 372 2.62 19.46 9.33
C GLU A 372 1.20 19.21 9.83
N ALA A 373 0.24 20.01 9.37
CA ALA A 373 -1.16 19.77 9.69
C ALA A 373 -1.55 18.38 9.16
N ASP A 374 -2.24 17.59 9.98
CA ASP A 374 -2.82 16.30 9.60
C ASP A 374 -3.95 16.53 8.59
N LEU A 375 -3.59 16.87 7.36
CA LEU A 375 -4.48 17.07 6.21
C LEU A 375 -4.48 15.79 5.40
N THR A 376 -5.61 15.08 5.41
CA THR A 376 -5.88 13.95 4.51
C THR A 376 -6.47 14.52 3.23
N SER A 377 -5.91 14.19 2.07
CA SER A 377 -6.53 14.58 0.79
C SER A 377 -7.82 13.79 0.54
N GLU A 378 -8.72 14.36 -0.25
CA GLU A 378 -10.04 13.82 -0.63
C GLU A 378 -10.01 12.35 -1.12
N ASP A 379 -8.92 11.92 -1.77
CA ASP A 379 -8.66 10.52 -2.19
C ASP A 379 -8.44 9.52 -1.03
N GLU A 380 -8.25 10.01 0.19
CA GLU A 380 -7.89 9.20 1.36
C GLU A 380 -9.13 8.74 2.16
N MET A 381 -10.31 9.36 1.97
CA MET A 381 -11.55 8.97 2.66
C MET A 381 -12.34 7.88 1.93
N GLU A 382 -12.24 7.76 0.61
CA GLU A 382 -12.97 6.73 -0.18
C GLU A 382 -12.49 5.30 0.09
N SER A 383 -11.23 5.12 0.51
CA SER A 383 -10.75 3.81 0.97
C SER A 383 -11.30 3.39 2.33
N GLU A 384 -12.04 4.27 3.02
CA GLU A 384 -12.62 4.02 4.34
C GLU A 384 -14.10 3.58 4.30
N SER A 385 -14.80 3.72 3.17
CA SER A 385 -16.24 3.40 3.08
C SER A 385 -16.57 1.96 2.70
N ASP A 386 -15.61 1.17 2.21
CA ASP A 386 -15.87 -0.17 1.64
C ASP A 386 -15.64 -1.35 2.62
N GLU A 387 -15.11 -1.11 3.82
CA GLU A 387 -14.99 -2.14 4.86
C GLU A 387 -15.98 -1.88 6.01
N GLY A 388 -17.18 -2.44 5.87
CA GLY A 388 -18.24 -2.29 6.86
C GLY A 388 -17.84 -2.73 8.27
N ALA A 389 -17.78 -1.77 9.19
CA ALA A 389 -18.42 -1.80 10.51
C ALA A 389 -18.02 -0.57 11.34
N ASP A 390 -19.04 0.18 11.75
CA ASP A 390 -19.08 1.21 12.78
C ASP A 390 -18.00 1.04 13.88
N VAL A 391 -16.99 1.92 13.87
CA VAL A 391 -16.04 2.12 14.97
C VAL A 391 -16.25 3.55 15.46
N GLY A 392 -16.98 3.72 16.55
CA GLY A 392 -17.16 5.03 17.17
C GLY A 392 -15.81 5.65 17.52
N LEU A 393 -15.45 6.72 16.81
CA LEU A 393 -14.25 7.53 17.05
C LEU A 393 -14.38 8.16 18.45
N TYR A 394 -13.34 8.13 19.27
CA TYR A 394 -13.28 9.01 20.44
C TYR A 394 -12.01 9.85 20.46
N PHE A 395 -12.14 11.10 20.85
CA PHE A 395 -11.03 12.04 20.98
C PHE A 395 -11.12 12.78 22.31
N HIS A 396 -10.00 13.36 22.74
CA HIS A 396 -9.96 14.16 23.96
C HIS A 396 -9.90 15.65 23.61
N ILE A 397 -10.65 16.45 24.35
CA ILE A 397 -10.59 17.91 24.30
C ILE A 397 -10.45 18.47 25.71
N ALA A 398 -9.67 19.54 25.87
CA ALA A 398 -9.76 20.36 27.06
C ALA A 398 -11.08 21.16 27.07
N GLU A 399 -11.55 21.55 28.26
CA GLU A 399 -12.64 22.52 28.35
C GLU A 399 -12.26 23.79 27.58
N THR A 400 -13.12 24.24 26.65
CA THR A 400 -12.94 25.34 25.66
C THR A 400 -12.08 25.04 24.42
N GLU A 401 -11.46 23.87 24.31
CA GLU A 401 -10.75 23.49 23.09
C GLU A 401 -11.74 23.20 21.95
N ARG A 402 -11.50 23.82 20.79
CA ARG A 402 -12.27 23.61 19.56
C ARG A 402 -11.61 22.55 18.71
N LYS A 403 -12.35 21.47 18.42
CA LYS A 403 -11.99 20.47 17.41
C LYS A 403 -12.92 20.59 16.23
N CYS A 404 -12.39 20.45 15.03
CA CYS A 404 -13.16 20.51 13.80
C CYS A 404 -12.84 19.27 12.96
N PHE A 405 -13.88 18.75 12.33
CA PHE A 405 -13.88 17.61 11.41
C PHE A 405 -14.31 18.16 10.06
N ILE A 406 -13.60 17.79 9.01
CA ILE A 406 -13.93 18.21 7.65
C ILE A 406 -14.49 16.98 6.97
N GLU A 407 -15.69 17.10 6.43
CA GLU A 407 -16.41 16.05 5.73
C GLU A 407 -16.71 16.52 4.32
N GLU A 408 -16.32 15.75 3.31
CA GLU A 408 -16.73 16.01 1.95
C GLU A 408 -18.11 15.42 1.70
N ILE A 409 -19.06 16.28 1.34
CA ILE A 409 -20.45 15.88 1.24
C ILE A 409 -20.96 16.19 -0.17
N PRO A 410 -21.43 15.20 -0.92
CA PRO A 410 -22.09 15.42 -2.21
C PRO A 410 -23.33 16.31 -2.07
N ASP A 411 -23.83 16.81 -3.20
CA ASP A 411 -25.05 17.61 -3.20
C ASP A 411 -26.27 16.79 -2.77
N GLU A 412 -27.21 17.46 -2.09
CA GLU A 412 -28.48 16.87 -1.63
C GLU A 412 -28.28 15.59 -0.80
N THR A 413 -27.26 15.58 0.05
CA THR A 413 -26.89 14.43 0.88
C THR A 413 -27.11 14.75 2.36
N THR A 414 -27.78 13.83 3.07
CA THR A 414 -28.09 13.99 4.49
C THR A 414 -26.95 13.46 5.35
N VAL A 415 -26.62 14.20 6.39
CA VAL A 415 -25.58 13.85 7.37
C VAL A 415 -26.18 13.83 8.77
N ILE A 416 -25.86 12.78 9.51
CA ILE A 416 -26.22 12.58 10.91
C ILE A 416 -24.94 12.57 11.74
N VAL A 417 -24.89 13.41 12.76
CA VAL A 417 -23.77 13.46 13.72
C VAL A 417 -24.28 13.04 15.09
N ASN A 418 -23.82 11.89 15.57
CA ASN A 418 -24.07 11.39 16.92
C ASN A 418 -22.83 11.65 17.79
N TYR A 419 -23.02 12.14 19.00
CA TYR A 419 -21.90 12.30 19.92
C TYR A 419 -22.28 12.07 21.38
N LYS A 420 -21.28 11.69 22.18
CA LYS A 420 -21.39 11.49 23.62
C LYS A 420 -20.12 11.95 24.34
N VAL A 421 -20.28 12.69 25.43
CA VAL A 421 -19.18 13.30 26.20
C VAL A 421 -19.04 12.63 27.57
N GLU A 422 -17.83 12.24 27.91
CA GLU A 422 -17.43 11.72 29.21
C GLU A 422 -16.37 12.63 29.87
N LEU A 423 -16.42 12.72 31.19
CA LEU A 423 -15.56 13.59 32.00
C LEU A 423 -14.49 12.77 32.71
N TYR A 424 -13.23 13.22 32.63
CA TYR A 424 -12.15 12.63 33.42
C TYR A 424 -12.35 12.94 34.91
N ASP A 425 -12.39 11.90 35.74
CA ASP A 425 -12.46 12.02 37.20
C ASP A 425 -11.12 11.61 37.83
N PRO A 426 -10.37 12.57 38.42
CA PRO A 426 -9.09 12.30 39.07
C PRO A 426 -9.17 11.33 40.25
N ARG A 427 -10.35 11.10 40.84
CA ARG A 427 -10.52 10.22 42.00
C ARG A 427 -10.64 8.75 41.61
N SER A 428 -11.27 8.47 40.48
CA SER A 428 -11.43 7.12 39.94
C SER A 428 -10.33 6.74 38.94
N GLY A 429 -9.57 7.73 38.44
CA GLY A 429 -8.56 7.50 37.40
C GLY A 429 -9.17 7.15 36.04
N GLY A 430 -10.49 7.37 35.87
CA GLY A 430 -11.25 6.99 34.69
C GLY A 430 -12.22 8.08 34.22
N PHE A 431 -12.98 7.76 33.18
CA PHE A 431 -13.98 8.67 32.61
C PHE A 431 -15.38 8.29 33.11
N MET A 432 -16.15 9.28 33.55
CA MET A 432 -17.52 9.10 34.03
C MET A 432 -18.52 9.87 33.15
N PRO A 433 -19.80 9.45 33.12
CA PRO A 433 -20.85 10.19 32.44
C PRO A 433 -20.92 11.63 32.95
N SER A 434 -21.04 12.58 32.01
CA SER A 434 -21.06 14.01 32.31
C SER A 434 -22.16 14.38 33.31
N ALA A 435 -21.85 15.22 34.31
CA ALA A 435 -22.85 15.79 35.20
C ALA A 435 -23.79 16.75 34.43
N PRO A 436 -25.06 16.94 34.86
CA PRO A 436 -25.98 17.86 34.20
C PRO A 436 -25.50 19.30 34.35
N GLY A 437 -24.79 19.81 33.34
CA GLY A 437 -24.19 21.16 33.33
C GLY A 437 -23.17 21.41 32.22
N ILE A 438 -22.55 20.38 31.64
CA ILE A 438 -21.63 20.52 30.51
C ILE A 438 -22.37 20.28 29.20
N GLY A 439 -22.48 21.33 28.38
CA GLY A 439 -23.03 21.28 27.03
C GLY A 439 -21.93 21.27 25.96
N MET A 440 -22.25 20.76 24.78
CA MET A 440 -21.39 20.75 23.60
C MET A 440 -21.94 21.73 22.56
N HIS A 441 -21.14 22.71 22.17
CA HIS A 441 -21.43 23.58 21.04
C HIS A 441 -21.01 22.88 19.74
N VAL A 442 -21.94 22.74 18.81
CA VAL A 442 -21.68 22.16 17.49
C VAL A 442 -21.99 23.21 16.41
N GLU A 443 -21.00 23.45 15.55
CA GLU A 443 -21.05 24.38 14.43
C GLU A 443 -20.75 23.62 13.12
N VAL A 444 -21.56 23.80 12.08
CA VAL A 444 -21.38 23.19 10.76
C VAL A 444 -21.33 24.30 9.72
N ARG A 445 -20.33 24.28 8.85
CA ARG A 445 -20.16 25.21 7.72
C ARG A 445 -20.08 24.46 6.40
N ASP A 446 -20.54 25.10 5.33
CA ASP A 446 -20.44 24.60 3.96
C ASP A 446 -19.11 25.02 3.28
N PRO A 447 -18.83 24.58 2.04
CA PRO A 447 -17.59 24.88 1.32
C PRO A 447 -17.38 26.37 1.00
N ASP A 448 -18.46 27.17 1.04
CA ASP A 448 -18.42 28.62 0.84
C ASP A 448 -18.27 29.38 2.18
N ASP A 449 -17.90 28.67 3.26
CA ASP A 449 -17.79 29.15 4.65
C ASP A 449 -19.11 29.70 5.22
N LYS A 450 -20.26 29.33 4.64
CA LYS A 450 -21.57 29.69 5.16
C LYS A 450 -22.02 28.68 6.22
N THR A 451 -22.42 29.21 7.37
CA THR A 451 -22.87 28.39 8.50
C THR A 451 -24.22 27.72 8.21
N ILE A 452 -24.24 26.39 8.19
CA ILE A 452 -25.44 25.56 8.07
C ILE A 452 -26.14 25.44 9.43
N LEU A 453 -25.35 25.21 10.49
CA LEU A 453 -25.84 25.00 11.85
C LEU A 453 -24.84 25.57 12.87
N SER A 454 -25.33 26.14 13.97
CA SER A 454 -24.49 26.57 15.09
C SER A 454 -25.35 26.63 16.36
N ARG A 455 -25.22 25.64 17.24
CA ARG A 455 -26.07 25.50 18.45
C ARG A 455 -25.34 24.78 19.58
N VAL A 456 -25.76 25.07 20.82
CA VAL A 456 -25.34 24.33 22.02
C VAL A 456 -26.33 23.20 22.31
N TYR A 457 -25.81 22.01 22.52
CA TYR A 457 -26.52 20.78 22.84
C TYR A 457 -26.06 20.23 24.21
N SER A 458 -26.71 19.17 24.70
CA SER A 458 -26.36 18.45 25.93
C SER A 458 -25.01 17.72 25.82
N SER A 459 -24.63 16.98 26.86
CA SER A 459 -23.44 16.10 26.84
C SER A 459 -23.57 14.90 25.90
N GLU A 460 -24.74 14.67 25.34
CA GLU A 460 -25.08 13.63 24.35
C GLU A 460 -26.09 14.24 23.38
N GLY A 461 -25.98 13.93 22.09
CA GLY A 461 -26.90 14.44 21.09
C GLY A 461 -26.78 13.79 19.71
N LYS A 462 -27.89 13.85 18.96
CA LYS A 462 -27.98 13.49 17.54
C LYS A 462 -28.35 14.74 16.75
N ILE A 463 -27.54 15.08 15.76
CA ILE A 463 -27.65 16.26 14.92
C ILE A 463 -27.87 15.79 13.48
N THR A 464 -28.69 16.50 12.71
CA THR A 464 -28.96 16.14 11.31
C THR A 464 -28.99 17.40 10.47
N PHE A 465 -28.29 17.39 9.33
CA PHE A 465 -28.32 18.43 8.33
C PHE A 465 -28.25 17.84 6.92
N THR A 466 -28.56 18.64 5.90
CA THR A 466 -28.49 18.23 4.49
C THR A 466 -27.57 19.21 3.77
N SER A 467 -26.60 18.69 3.01
CA SER A 467 -25.73 19.48 2.14
C SER A 467 -26.48 19.89 0.88
N HIS A 468 -26.34 21.17 0.50
CA HIS A 468 -26.86 21.70 -0.77
C HIS A 468 -25.74 22.15 -1.72
N THR A 469 -24.52 22.24 -1.23
CA THR A 469 -23.34 22.65 -2.01
C THR A 469 -22.33 21.51 -1.90
N PRO A 470 -21.92 20.87 -3.01
CA PRO A 470 -20.96 19.77 -2.94
C PRO A 470 -19.57 20.29 -2.53
N GLY A 471 -18.89 19.57 -1.63
CA GLY A 471 -17.51 19.85 -1.22
C GLY A 471 -17.29 19.77 0.30
N GLU A 472 -16.19 20.37 0.76
CA GLU A 472 -15.74 20.38 2.16
C GLU A 472 -16.71 21.09 3.13
N HIS A 473 -17.26 20.33 4.08
CA HIS A 473 -18.06 20.85 5.18
C HIS A 473 -17.29 20.74 6.49
N VAL A 474 -17.29 21.82 7.28
CA VAL A 474 -16.54 21.87 8.54
C VAL A 474 -17.48 21.72 9.72
N ILE A 475 -17.37 20.62 10.46
CA ILE A 475 -18.12 20.29 11.68
C ILE A 475 -17.22 20.52 12.89
N CYS A 476 -17.44 21.62 13.63
CA CYS A 476 -16.69 21.97 14.82
C CYS A 476 -17.47 21.70 16.10
N MET A 477 -16.76 21.18 17.10
CA MET A 477 -17.28 20.86 18.43
C MET A 477 -16.40 21.48 19.52
N TYR A 478 -17.03 22.12 20.51
CA TYR A 478 -16.34 22.65 21.70
C TYR A 478 -17.27 22.76 22.90
N SER A 479 -16.72 22.63 24.11
CA SER A 479 -17.49 22.76 25.35
C SER A 479 -17.97 24.20 25.59
N ASN A 480 -19.16 24.36 26.17
CA ASN A 480 -19.69 25.65 26.63
C ASN A 480 -19.24 26.04 28.07
N SER A 481 -18.15 25.44 28.57
CA SER A 481 -17.59 25.77 29.90
C SER A 481 -16.87 27.12 29.90
N THR A 482 -16.89 27.81 31.04
CA THR A 482 -16.20 29.11 31.25
C THR A 482 -14.99 28.99 32.20
N ALA A 483 -14.58 27.78 32.56
CA ALA A 483 -13.52 27.54 33.55
C ALA A 483 -12.12 27.74 32.95
N TRP A 484 -11.61 28.98 32.99
CA TRP A 484 -10.30 29.37 32.45
C TRP A 484 -9.09 28.77 33.21
N PHE A 485 -9.26 28.25 34.43
CA PHE A 485 -8.13 27.91 35.32
C PHE A 485 -8.16 26.52 35.98
N SER A 486 -9.00 25.58 35.54
CA SER A 486 -8.98 24.17 35.99
C SER A 486 -9.91 23.28 35.16
N GLY A 487 -9.77 23.30 33.83
CA GLY A 487 -10.61 22.46 32.96
C GLY A 487 -10.26 20.98 33.09
N SER A 488 -11.28 20.15 33.29
CA SER A 488 -11.17 18.69 33.22
C SER A 488 -11.05 18.21 31.77
N GLN A 489 -10.37 17.08 31.52
CA GLN A 489 -10.28 16.50 30.19
C GLN A 489 -11.60 15.84 29.82
N LEU A 490 -12.14 16.19 28.65
CA LEU A 490 -13.37 15.59 28.10
C LEU A 490 -12.97 14.52 27.09
N ARG A 491 -13.63 13.37 27.13
CA ARG A 491 -13.59 12.35 26.08
C ARG A 491 -14.88 12.43 25.29
N VAL A 492 -14.78 12.74 24.00
CA VAL A 492 -15.92 12.87 23.10
C VAL A 492 -15.91 11.69 22.16
N HIS A 493 -16.95 10.85 22.25
CA HIS A 493 -17.28 9.84 21.26
C HIS A 493 -18.07 10.53 20.14
N LEU A 494 -17.70 10.32 18.89
CA LEU A 494 -18.26 10.97 17.72
C LEU A 494 -18.46 9.93 16.61
N ASP A 495 -19.64 9.97 16.01
CA ASP A 495 -20.06 9.16 14.88
C ASP A 495 -20.73 10.09 13.87
N ILE A 496 -20.20 10.13 12.64
CA ILE A 496 -20.70 10.95 11.53
C ILE A 496 -21.14 9.98 10.44
N GLN A 497 -22.43 9.97 10.15
CA GLN A 497 -23.04 9.13 9.13
C GLN A 497 -23.46 10.00 7.95
N VAL A 498 -22.97 9.68 6.75
CA VAL A 498 -23.23 10.43 5.51
C VAL A 498 -24.02 9.54 4.55
N GLY A 499 -25.03 10.10 3.88
CA GLY A 499 -25.73 9.40 2.79
C GLY A 499 -26.59 8.22 3.24
N ASP A 500 -26.35 7.04 2.67
CA ASP A 500 -27.14 5.82 2.94
C ASP A 500 -26.95 5.29 4.35
N GLN A 501 -25.80 5.56 4.98
CA GLN A 501 -25.52 5.24 6.37
C GLN A 501 -26.40 6.04 7.34
N ALA A 502 -26.90 7.21 6.92
CA ALA A 502 -27.87 8.00 7.69
C ALA A 502 -29.31 7.42 7.62
N ILE A 503 -29.56 6.44 6.76
CA ILE A 503 -30.89 5.85 6.53
C ILE A 503 -31.11 4.66 7.46
N ASP A 504 -32.06 4.80 8.39
CA ASP A 504 -32.48 3.70 9.27
C ASP A 504 -33.44 2.75 8.54
N TYR A 505 -32.86 1.79 7.83
CA TYR A 505 -33.59 0.75 7.10
C TYR A 505 -34.50 -0.10 7.98
N ALA A 506 -34.22 -0.24 9.29
CA ALA A 506 -35.08 -0.98 10.20
C ALA A 506 -36.39 -0.23 10.46
N ASN A 507 -36.31 1.09 10.66
CA ASN A 507 -37.49 1.95 10.78
C ASN A 507 -38.26 2.07 9.45
N VAL A 508 -37.57 2.14 8.31
CA VAL A 508 -38.21 2.13 6.97
C VAL A 508 -38.96 0.81 6.74
N ALA A 509 -38.34 -0.33 7.04
CA ALA A 509 -38.95 -1.65 6.93
C ALA A 509 -40.23 -1.77 7.78
N GLN A 510 -40.21 -1.24 9.01
CA GLN A 510 -41.37 -1.24 9.90
C GLN A 510 -42.49 -0.31 9.40
N LYS A 511 -42.14 0.90 8.96
CA LYS A 511 -43.11 1.92 8.50
C LYS A 511 -43.79 1.51 7.19
N GLU A 512 -43.04 0.95 6.25
CA GLU A 512 -43.52 0.55 4.93
C GLU A 512 -43.93 -0.92 4.84
N LYS A 513 -43.75 -1.69 5.93
CA LYS A 513 -44.05 -3.13 6.01
C LYS A 513 -43.38 -3.93 4.88
N LEU A 514 -42.12 -3.64 4.62
CA LEU A 514 -41.35 -4.29 3.56
C LEU A 514 -41.01 -5.73 3.97
N THR A 515 -41.12 -6.65 3.01
CA THR A 515 -40.53 -7.99 3.16
C THR A 515 -39.01 -7.92 3.12
N GLU A 516 -38.33 -8.94 3.66
CA GLU A 516 -36.86 -9.00 3.69
C GLU A 516 -36.22 -8.80 2.30
N LEU A 517 -36.80 -9.42 1.26
CA LEU A 517 -36.33 -9.26 -0.12
C LEU A 517 -36.55 -7.83 -0.65
N GLN A 518 -37.71 -7.23 -0.37
CA GLN A 518 -38.00 -5.86 -0.80
C GLN A 518 -37.09 -4.84 -0.10
N LEU A 519 -36.79 -5.07 1.19
CA LEU A 519 -35.83 -4.27 1.93
C LEU A 519 -34.43 -4.38 1.30
N ARG A 520 -34.02 -5.59 0.93
CA ARG A 520 -32.70 -5.79 0.30
C ARG A 520 -32.61 -5.13 -1.08
N ILE A 521 -33.66 -5.21 -1.89
CA ILE A 521 -33.72 -4.51 -3.18
C ILE A 521 -33.67 -2.99 -2.98
N ARG A 522 -34.37 -2.47 -1.96
CA ARG A 522 -34.34 -1.04 -1.65
C ARG A 522 -32.95 -0.57 -1.24
N GLN A 523 -32.29 -1.31 -0.35
CA GLN A 523 -30.89 -1.06 0.05
C GLN A 523 -29.97 -1.03 -1.17
N LEU A 524 -30.09 -1.99 -2.08
CA LEU A 524 -29.26 -2.03 -3.30
C LEU A 524 -29.52 -0.84 -4.22
N LEU A 525 -30.77 -0.38 -4.35
CA LEU A 525 -31.10 0.80 -5.16
C LEU A 525 -30.53 2.08 -4.55
N ASP A 526 -30.69 2.27 -3.23
CA ASP A 526 -30.16 3.43 -2.51
C ASP A 526 -28.61 3.43 -2.53
N GLN A 527 -27.96 2.25 -2.48
CA GLN A 527 -26.52 2.09 -2.69
C GLN A 527 -26.09 2.48 -4.10
N VAL A 528 -26.79 2.02 -5.15
CA VAL A 528 -26.48 2.39 -6.54
C VAL A 528 -26.66 3.88 -6.79
N GLU A 529 -27.68 4.50 -6.21
CA GLU A 529 -27.87 5.96 -6.30
C GLU A 529 -26.73 6.70 -5.61
N THR A 530 -26.29 6.25 -4.44
CA THR A 530 -25.14 6.81 -3.72
C THR A 530 -23.86 6.69 -4.54
N ILE A 531 -23.54 5.50 -5.07
CA ILE A 531 -22.40 5.29 -5.99
C ILE A 531 -22.47 6.22 -7.20
N THR A 532 -23.66 6.44 -7.75
CA THR A 532 -23.84 7.33 -8.91
C THR A 532 -23.55 8.79 -8.56
N LYS A 533 -23.99 9.24 -7.38
CA LYS A 533 -23.67 10.59 -6.88
C LYS A 533 -22.17 10.74 -6.67
N GLU A 534 -21.54 9.75 -6.06
CA GLU A 534 -20.09 9.73 -5.82
C GLU A 534 -19.30 9.79 -7.13
N GLN A 535 -19.64 8.95 -8.12
CA GLN A 535 -19.01 8.99 -9.44
C GLN A 535 -19.18 10.34 -10.15
N ASN A 536 -20.32 11.01 -9.98
CA ASN A 536 -20.54 12.33 -10.57
C ASN A 536 -19.71 13.41 -9.87
N TYR A 537 -19.57 13.32 -8.54
CA TYR A 537 -18.69 14.18 -7.77
C TYR A 537 -17.21 13.99 -8.17
N GLN A 538 -16.77 12.74 -8.34
CA GLN A 538 -15.44 12.38 -8.80
C GLN A 538 -15.09 13.02 -10.16
N ARG A 539 -16.01 12.96 -11.13
CA ARG A 539 -15.84 13.64 -12.43
C ARG A 539 -15.74 15.16 -12.29
N TYR A 540 -16.55 15.76 -11.42
CA TYR A 540 -16.50 17.21 -11.17
C TYR A 540 -15.15 17.63 -10.58
N ARG A 541 -14.60 16.84 -9.67
CA ARG A 541 -13.28 17.05 -9.07
C ARG A 541 -12.15 16.90 -10.09
N GLU A 542 -12.16 15.82 -10.89
CA GLU A 542 -11.19 15.61 -11.97
C GLU A 542 -11.19 16.80 -12.95
N GLU A 543 -12.37 17.29 -13.34
CA GLU A 543 -12.48 18.45 -14.22
C GLU A 543 -11.85 19.70 -13.62
N ARG A 544 -12.08 19.96 -12.32
CA ARG A 544 -11.49 21.09 -11.59
C ARG A 544 -9.98 20.97 -11.41
N PHE A 545 -9.50 19.76 -11.10
CA PHE A 545 -8.07 19.47 -10.99
C PHE A 545 -7.37 19.64 -12.33
N ARG A 546 -7.96 19.11 -13.42
CA ARG A 546 -7.47 19.28 -14.78
C ARG A 546 -7.36 20.75 -15.17
N GLN A 547 -8.38 21.57 -14.89
CA GLN A 547 -8.33 23.02 -15.17
C GLN A 547 -7.22 23.72 -14.37
N THR A 548 -7.05 23.37 -13.09
CA THR A 548 -6.01 23.95 -12.23
C THR A 548 -4.61 23.55 -12.71
N SER A 549 -4.42 22.28 -13.07
CA SER A 549 -3.18 21.73 -13.63
C SER A 549 -2.83 22.38 -14.97
N GLU A 550 -3.78 22.45 -15.91
CA GLU A 550 -3.58 23.10 -17.21
C GLU A 550 -3.18 24.57 -17.05
N SER A 551 -3.87 25.32 -16.19
CA SER A 551 -3.56 26.74 -15.96
C SER A 551 -2.20 26.94 -15.29
N THR A 552 -1.80 26.05 -14.39
CA THR A 552 -0.50 26.09 -13.71
C THR A 552 0.63 25.73 -14.67
N ASN A 553 0.47 24.64 -15.42
CA ASN A 553 1.41 24.21 -16.45
C ASN A 553 1.61 25.30 -17.51
N GLN A 554 0.53 25.95 -17.96
CA GLN A 554 0.61 27.05 -18.91
C GLN A 554 1.41 28.25 -18.35
N ARG A 555 1.21 28.62 -17.08
CA ARG A 555 1.98 29.69 -16.42
C ARG A 555 3.47 29.34 -16.34
N VAL A 556 3.81 28.11 -15.94
CA VAL A 556 5.21 27.64 -15.84
C VAL A 556 5.89 27.63 -17.21
N LEU A 557 5.19 27.19 -18.25
CA LEU A 557 5.69 27.21 -19.63
C LEU A 557 6.03 28.65 -20.06
N TRP A 558 5.12 29.61 -19.84
CA TRP A 558 5.35 31.01 -20.22
C TRP A 558 6.51 31.65 -19.44
N TRP A 559 6.66 31.35 -18.16
CA TRP A 559 7.81 31.78 -17.37
C TRP A 559 9.12 31.21 -17.92
N SER A 560 9.14 29.93 -18.31
CA SER A 560 10.32 29.28 -18.91
C SER A 560 10.70 29.88 -20.26
N VAL A 561 9.71 30.21 -21.09
CA VAL A 561 9.92 30.91 -22.37
C VAL A 561 10.50 32.30 -22.15
N ALA A 562 9.95 33.07 -21.20
CA ALA A 562 10.44 34.39 -20.86
C ALA A 562 11.90 34.36 -20.36
N GLN A 563 12.23 33.44 -19.47
CA GLN A 563 13.59 33.24 -18.97
C GLN A 563 14.57 32.91 -20.09
N THR A 564 14.20 32.01 -21.00
CA THR A 564 15.02 31.65 -22.16
C THR A 564 15.26 32.86 -23.07
N PHE A 565 14.24 33.68 -23.31
CA PHE A 565 14.37 34.89 -24.10
C PHE A 565 15.33 35.91 -23.47
N VAL A 566 15.29 36.08 -22.14
CA VAL A 566 16.23 36.95 -21.41
C VAL A 566 17.67 36.46 -21.54
N LEU A 567 17.92 35.15 -21.39
CA LEU A 567 19.25 34.57 -21.54
C LEU A 567 19.82 34.74 -22.96
N VAL A 568 19.00 34.49 -23.99
CA VAL A 568 19.39 34.69 -25.39
C VAL A 568 19.68 36.17 -25.67
N SER A 569 18.85 37.08 -25.15
CA SER A 569 19.03 38.52 -25.30
C SER A 569 20.32 39.01 -24.62
N MET A 570 20.60 38.52 -23.41
CA MET A 570 21.87 38.79 -22.71
C MET A 570 23.07 38.25 -23.49
N GLY A 571 23.00 37.03 -24.01
CA GLY A 571 24.06 36.44 -24.83
C GLY A 571 24.35 37.25 -26.10
N PHE A 572 23.30 37.72 -26.79
CA PHE A 572 23.46 38.58 -27.96
C PHE A 572 24.07 39.94 -27.59
N TRP A 573 23.60 40.56 -26.51
CA TRP A 573 24.16 41.82 -26.01
C TRP A 573 25.62 41.69 -25.63
N GLN A 574 26.00 40.63 -24.90
CA GLN A 574 27.38 40.32 -24.53
C GLN A 574 28.26 40.19 -25.78
N MET A 575 27.83 39.41 -26.78
CA MET A 575 28.58 39.23 -28.02
C MET A 575 28.79 40.56 -28.77
N ARG A 576 27.74 41.40 -28.83
CA ARG A 576 27.81 42.72 -29.47
C ARG A 576 28.71 43.69 -28.71
N HIS A 577 28.62 43.71 -27.38
CA HIS A 577 29.48 44.54 -26.53
C HIS A 577 30.95 44.12 -26.67
N LEU A 578 31.24 42.81 -26.67
CA LEU A 578 32.58 42.28 -26.88
C LEU A 578 33.15 42.72 -28.23
N LYS A 579 32.37 42.59 -29.31
CA LYS A 579 32.75 43.03 -30.66
C LYS A 579 33.05 44.53 -30.71
N SER A 580 32.16 45.36 -30.16
CA SER A 580 32.33 46.83 -30.10
C SER A 580 33.58 47.22 -29.29
N PHE A 581 33.83 46.54 -28.17
CA PHE A 581 35.01 46.75 -27.34
C PHE A 581 36.32 46.46 -28.09
N PHE A 582 36.37 45.37 -28.87
CA PHE A 582 37.54 45.04 -29.70
C PHE A 582 37.73 45.97 -30.90
N GLU A 583 36.64 46.42 -31.52
CA GLU A 583 36.67 47.43 -32.60
C GLU A 583 37.16 48.79 -32.08
N ALA A 584 36.65 49.24 -30.93
CA ALA A 584 37.03 50.52 -30.31
C ALA A 584 38.48 50.56 -29.82
N LYS A 585 39.03 49.43 -29.35
CA LYS A 585 40.43 49.34 -28.91
C LYS A 585 41.44 49.04 -30.03
N LYS A 586 41.02 48.94 -31.30
CA LYS A 586 41.89 48.60 -32.46
C LYS A 586 42.78 47.35 -32.23
N LEU A 587 42.30 46.35 -31.48
CA LEU A 587 43.14 45.21 -31.10
C LEU A 587 43.18 44.07 -32.15
N ILE A 588 42.29 44.07 -33.16
CA ILE A 588 42.31 43.04 -34.21
C ILE A 588 41.94 43.68 -35.56
N SER A 589 42.94 44.20 -36.26
CA SER A 589 42.89 44.25 -37.72
C SER A 589 43.36 42.89 -38.22
N SER A 590 42.54 42.27 -39.07
CA SER A 590 42.78 41.00 -39.76
C SER A 590 42.64 39.76 -38.88
N TYR A 591 41.51 39.05 -38.98
CA TYR A 591 41.40 37.66 -39.46
C TYR A 591 39.91 37.34 -39.68
N LYS A 592 39.50 37.21 -40.94
CA LYS A 592 38.21 36.64 -41.32
C LYS A 592 38.26 35.13 -41.04
N ILE A 593 37.49 34.66 -40.06
CA ILE A 593 37.21 33.22 -39.90
C ILE A 593 35.92 32.95 -40.68
N VAL A 594 36.06 32.20 -41.78
CA VAL A 594 34.98 31.66 -42.60
C VAL A 594 34.53 30.36 -41.95
N ILE A 595 33.25 30.27 -41.56
CA ILE A 595 32.62 29.01 -41.16
C ILE A 595 31.95 28.43 -42.42
N PHE A 596 32.49 27.32 -42.92
CA PHE A 596 31.85 26.49 -43.96
C PHE A 596 30.96 25.45 -43.29
N ILE A 597 29.66 25.47 -43.58
CA ILE A 597 28.73 24.35 -43.34
C ILE A 597 28.82 23.43 -44.57
N GLY A 598 29.10 22.16 -44.33
CA GLY A 598 29.36 21.16 -45.36
C GLY A 598 28.14 20.74 -46.15
N THR A 599 28.34 20.50 -47.45
CA THR A 599 27.62 19.53 -48.26
C THR A 599 28.63 18.69 -49.05
N ASN A 600 28.28 17.41 -49.22
CA ASN A 600 29.12 16.25 -49.52
C ASN A 600 29.66 16.11 -50.97
N PHE A 601 30.56 15.10 -51.10
CA PHE A 601 31.04 14.38 -52.29
C PHE A 601 32.13 15.13 -53.12
N ASN A 602 33.26 14.55 -53.55
CA ASN A 602 33.68 13.14 -53.69
C ASN A 602 35.23 13.00 -53.81
N GLU A 603 35.74 11.79 -53.55
CA GLU A 603 36.97 11.14 -54.07
C GLU A 603 38.40 11.65 -53.74
N GLY A 604 39.22 10.71 -53.22
CA GLY A 604 40.60 10.56 -53.68
C GLY A 604 41.73 10.50 -52.63
N SER A 605 41.92 9.33 -52.01
CA SER A 605 43.22 8.69 -51.70
C SER A 605 44.39 9.49 -51.08
N THR A 606 44.62 9.22 -49.78
CA THR A 606 45.87 8.75 -49.10
C THR A 606 47.27 8.91 -49.75
N PRO A 607 48.38 8.75 -48.98
CA PRO A 607 48.63 9.01 -47.55
C PRO A 607 50.02 9.67 -47.28
N MET A 608 50.30 10.07 -46.03
CA MET A 608 51.35 9.48 -45.16
C MET A 608 51.94 10.44 -44.11
N ALA A 609 52.17 9.83 -42.93
CA ALA A 609 53.25 10.05 -41.97
C ALA A 609 53.10 11.17 -40.89
N ALA A 610 52.66 10.68 -39.72
CA ALA A 610 53.08 10.99 -38.35
C ALA A 610 54.63 11.19 -38.21
N PRO A 611 55.20 11.77 -37.11
CA PRO A 611 54.88 11.36 -35.73
C PRO A 611 55.03 12.38 -34.56
N ARG A 612 54.30 12.03 -33.48
CA ARG A 612 54.64 11.94 -32.03
C ARG A 612 55.55 12.98 -31.38
N THR A 613 55.14 13.49 -30.21
CA THR A 613 55.53 13.06 -28.82
C THR A 613 54.89 14.03 -27.80
N ALA A 614 54.06 13.58 -26.85
CA ALA A 614 54.38 13.21 -25.44
C ALA A 614 54.98 14.37 -24.60
N GLY A 615 54.54 14.73 -23.39
CA GLY A 615 53.51 14.20 -22.48
C GLY A 615 53.54 14.94 -21.13
N THR A 616 52.80 14.38 -20.14
CA THR A 616 52.95 14.50 -18.66
C THR A 616 52.75 15.89 -18.00
N SER A 617 52.17 16.10 -16.82
CA SER A 617 51.46 15.30 -15.81
C SER A 617 51.12 16.21 -14.60
N GLN A 618 49.93 16.05 -13.98
CA GLN A 618 49.66 16.13 -12.51
C GLN A 618 49.70 17.50 -11.75
N PRO A 619 49.19 17.63 -10.48
CA PRO A 619 47.81 17.98 -10.10
C PRO A 619 47.75 19.13 -9.00
N PRO A 620 46.91 19.07 -7.94
CA PRO A 620 45.83 20.01 -7.53
C PRO A 620 46.30 21.03 -6.42
N PRO A 621 45.50 21.82 -5.63
CA PRO A 621 44.32 21.44 -4.81
C PRO A 621 43.21 22.52 -4.51
N ASP A 622 42.15 22.06 -3.83
CA ASP A 622 41.30 22.67 -2.78
C ASP A 622 40.48 23.99 -2.92
N CYS A 623 39.14 23.82 -2.84
CA CYS A 623 38.10 24.49 -2.01
C CYS A 623 37.89 26.03 -2.04
N PRO A 624 36.77 26.61 -1.51
CA PRO A 624 35.49 26.03 -1.04
C PRO A 624 34.19 26.78 -1.46
N SER A 625 33.06 26.13 -1.20
CA SER A 625 31.75 26.65 -0.71
C SER A 625 31.12 27.92 -1.33
N SER A 626 29.86 27.81 -1.79
CA SER A 626 28.66 28.21 -1.01
C SER A 626 27.45 28.63 -1.88
N LEU A 627 26.27 28.38 -1.30
CA LEU A 627 24.99 29.10 -1.42
C LEU A 627 24.02 28.75 -2.57
N PHE A 628 23.00 27.97 -2.18
CA PHE A 628 21.56 28.27 -2.29
C PHE A 628 21.08 29.04 -3.54
N CYS A 629 20.30 28.35 -4.37
CA CYS A 629 18.86 28.59 -4.49
C CYS A 629 18.18 27.36 -5.08
#